data_AF-A0A920AT91-F1
#
_entry.id   AF-A0A920AT91-F1
#
_cell.length_a   1.000
_cell.length_b   1.000
_cell.length_c   1.000
_cell.angle_alpha   90.00
_cell.angle_beta   90.00
_cell.angle_gamma   90.00
#
_symmetry.space_group_name_H-M   'P 1'
#
loop_
_entity.id
_entity.type
_entity.pdbx_description
1 polymer ?
#
loop_
_entity_poly.entity_id
_entity_poly.type
_entity_poly.pdbx_seq_one_letter_code
_entity_poly.pdbx_strand_id
1 'polypeptide(L)'
;MYELKEFVDNCLNILNIKYEIIEEGSKISYLDINKNYKFIVSDWSEFREFDLRGIKGDNTKIKKDLDWQPKIKLEEICKLMINYELKTTK
;
A
#
# COMPACT_ATOMS: atom_id res chain seq x y z
N MET A 1 -7.42 9.38 -4.61
CA MET A 1 -5.98 9.15 -4.87
C MET A 1 -5.58 8.19 -3.78
N TYR A 2 -4.91 7.10 -4.11
CA TYR A 2 -4.57 6.13 -3.10
C TYR A 2 -3.37 6.62 -2.29
N GLU A 3 -3.44 6.50 -0.98
CA GLU A 3 -2.32 6.70 -0.08
C GLU A 3 -1.48 5.43 0.05
N LEU A 4 -0.20 5.56 0.44
CA LEU A 4 0.63 4.39 0.76
C LEU A 4 -0.02 3.54 1.86
N LYS A 5 -0.69 4.20 2.82
CA LYS A 5 -1.47 3.53 3.86
C LYS A 5 -2.53 2.60 3.27
N GLU A 6 -3.30 3.03 2.28
CA GLU A 6 -4.32 2.19 1.66
C GLU A 6 -3.72 0.97 0.93
N PHE A 7 -2.53 1.10 0.34
CA PHE A 7 -1.82 -0.04 -0.23
C PHE A 7 -1.41 -1.05 0.86
N VAL A 8 -0.85 -0.56 1.97
CA VAL A 8 -0.47 -1.40 3.12
C VAL A 8 -1.71 -2.09 3.71
N ASP A 9 -2.78 -1.34 3.96
CA ASP A 9 -4.04 -1.86 4.52
C ASP A 9 -4.62 -2.98 3.63
N ASN A 10 -4.67 -2.79 2.31
CA ASN A 10 -5.11 -3.82 1.37
C ASN A 10 -4.26 -5.10 1.49
N CYS A 11 -2.93 -4.95 1.57
CA CYS A 11 -2.02 -6.07 1.70
C CYS A 11 -2.24 -6.84 3.02
N LEU A 12 -2.37 -6.13 4.15
CA LEU A 12 -2.59 -6.74 5.46
C LEU A 12 -3.94 -7.45 5.55
N ASN A 13 -4.98 -6.87 4.94
CA ASN A 13 -6.30 -7.51 4.85
C ASN A 13 -6.24 -8.82 4.07
N ILE A 14 -5.55 -8.86 2.91
CA ILE A 14 -5.38 -10.09 2.12
C ILE A 14 -4.64 -11.18 2.92
N LEU A 15 -3.63 -10.78 3.70
CA LEU A 15 -2.87 -11.69 4.57
C LEU A 15 -3.61 -12.04 5.89
N ASN A 16 -4.79 -11.47 6.13
CA ASN A 16 -5.56 -11.59 7.36
C ASN A 16 -4.76 -11.17 8.63
N ILE A 17 -3.89 -10.18 8.51
CA ILE A 17 -3.13 -9.62 9.63
C ILE A 17 -3.97 -8.50 10.25
N LYS A 18 -4.33 -8.66 11.52
CA LYS A 18 -5.01 -7.62 12.30
C LYS A 18 -3.97 -6.75 12.99
N TYR A 19 -4.10 -5.44 12.87
CA TYR A 19 -3.10 -4.50 13.37
C TYR A 19 -3.73 -3.23 13.95
N GLU A 20 -2.95 -2.56 14.79
CA GLU A 20 -3.19 -1.18 15.25
C GLU A 20 -2.03 -0.29 14.80
N ILE A 21 -2.31 1.00 14.57
CA ILE A 21 -1.29 1.99 14.25
C ILE A 21 -0.96 2.76 15.53
N ILE A 22 0.32 2.82 15.85
CA ILE A 22 0.86 3.53 17.01
C ILE A 22 1.73 4.68 16.52
N GLU A 23 1.47 5.88 17.02
CA GLU A 23 2.25 7.08 16.74
C GLU A 23 2.98 7.54 18.00
N GLU A 24 4.32 7.61 17.92
CA GLU A 24 5.21 7.96 19.02
C GLU A 24 6.19 9.05 18.55
N GLY A 25 5.76 10.31 18.64
CA GLY A 25 6.57 11.45 18.17
C GLY A 25 6.76 11.42 16.65
N SER A 26 8.01 11.27 16.19
CA SER A 26 8.36 11.15 14.77
C SER A 26 8.16 9.76 14.18
N LYS A 27 7.71 8.78 14.99
CA LYS A 27 7.60 7.39 14.59
C LYS A 27 6.15 6.96 14.40
N ILE A 28 5.92 6.19 13.34
CA ILE A 28 4.66 5.49 13.09
C ILE A 28 4.98 4.00 13.04
N SER A 29 4.16 3.17 13.68
CA SER A 29 4.35 1.71 13.71
C SER A 29 3.03 0.96 13.57
N TYR A 30 3.06 -0.18 12.89
CA TYR A 30 1.97 -1.15 12.84
C TYR A 30 2.27 -2.26 13.85
N LEU A 31 1.38 -2.43 14.83
CA LEU A 31 1.44 -3.48 15.85
C LEU A 31 0.53 -4.63 15.44
N ASP A 32 1.05 -5.87 15.36
CA ASP A 32 0.20 -7.06 15.18
C ASP A 32 -0.53 -7.34 16.50
N ILE A 33 -1.87 -7.26 16.48
CA ILE A 33 -2.70 -7.40 17.69
C ILE A 33 -2.58 -8.80 18.29
N ASN A 34 -2.36 -9.83 17.47
CA ASN A 34 -2.33 -11.21 17.95
C ASN A 34 -0.96 -11.59 18.52
N LYS A 35 0.10 -11.00 17.96
CA LYS A 35 1.49 -11.35 18.31
C LYS A 35 2.19 -10.28 19.17
N ASN A 36 1.55 -9.13 19.36
CA ASN A 36 2.01 -8.01 20.18
C ASN A 36 3.44 -7.53 19.84
N TYR A 37 3.77 -7.43 18.55
CA TYR A 37 5.05 -6.88 18.08
C TYR A 37 4.86 -5.90 16.92
N LYS A 38 5.72 -4.87 16.87
CA LYS A 38 5.74 -3.86 15.80
C LYS A 38 6.44 -4.46 14.57
N PHE A 39 5.82 -4.39 13.38
CA PHE A 39 6.31 -5.09 12.18
C PHE A 39 6.45 -4.23 10.92
N ILE A 40 5.77 -3.07 10.87
CA ILE A 40 6.08 -1.98 9.93
C ILE A 40 6.36 -0.78 10.79
N VAL A 41 7.52 -0.16 10.62
CA VAL A 41 7.96 1.00 11.40
C VAL A 41 8.52 2.01 10.41
N SER A 42 8.14 3.28 10.57
CA SER A 42 8.74 4.38 9.84
C SER A 42 9.03 5.54 10.77
N ASP A 43 10.12 6.26 10.51
CA ASP A 43 10.51 7.47 11.21
C ASP A 43 10.63 8.63 10.22
N TRP A 44 10.30 9.86 10.65
CA TRP A 44 10.39 11.03 9.80
C TRP A 44 11.77 11.29 9.19
N SER A 45 12.85 10.79 9.82
CA SER A 45 14.20 10.84 9.26
C SER A 45 14.38 10.05 7.97
N GLU A 46 13.49 9.11 7.65
CA GLU A 46 13.48 8.33 6.40
C GLU A 46 12.80 9.07 5.25
N PHE A 47 12.15 10.20 5.52
CA PHE A 47 11.39 10.95 4.54
C PHE A 47 12.34 11.73 3.65
N ARG A 48 12.01 11.82 2.36
CA ARG A 48 12.76 12.66 1.44
C ARG A 48 12.48 14.13 1.77
N GLU A 49 13.52 14.96 1.76
CA GLU A 49 13.40 16.41 1.96
C GLU A 49 12.42 17.05 0.97
N PHE A 50 12.44 16.55 -0.27
CA PHE A 50 11.50 16.92 -1.32
C PHE A 50 10.72 15.69 -1.74
N ASP A 51 9.40 15.73 -1.55
CA ASP A 51 8.50 14.69 -2.00
C ASP A 51 7.30 15.27 -2.76
N LEU A 52 6.71 14.45 -3.62
CA LEU A 52 5.50 14.79 -4.33
C LEU A 52 4.31 14.58 -3.39
N ARG A 53 3.37 15.53 -3.35
CA ARG A 53 2.11 15.34 -2.60
C ARG A 53 1.26 14.19 -3.14
N GLY A 54 1.47 13.80 -4.39
CA GLY A 54 0.78 12.70 -5.05
C GLY A 54 0.86 12.78 -6.57
N ILE A 55 0.57 11.67 -7.23
CA ILE A 55 0.60 11.54 -8.70
C ILE A 55 -0.76 11.04 -9.18
N LYS A 56 -1.30 11.68 -10.21
CA LYS A 56 -2.54 11.25 -10.87
C LYS A 56 -2.42 11.44 -12.38
N GLY A 57 -2.43 10.33 -13.11
CA GLY A 57 -2.50 10.36 -14.57
C GLY A 57 -3.89 10.73 -15.07
N ASP A 58 -3.94 11.45 -16.19
CA ASP A 58 -5.14 11.67 -16.99
C ASP A 58 -5.11 10.73 -18.21
N ASN A 59 -6.05 9.78 -18.26
CA ASN A 59 -6.17 8.81 -19.34
C ASN A 59 -7.29 9.16 -20.34
N THR A 60 -7.86 10.37 -20.30
CA THR A 60 -8.96 10.79 -21.20
C THR A 60 -8.60 10.66 -22.67
N LYS A 61 -7.38 11.06 -23.05
CA LYS A 61 -6.90 10.98 -24.44
C LYS A 61 -6.84 9.54 -24.95
N ILE A 62 -6.18 8.65 -24.21
CA ILE A 62 -6.01 7.26 -24.65
C ILE A 62 -7.34 6.49 -24.64
N LYS A 63 -8.25 6.82 -23.71
CA LYS A 63 -9.61 6.29 -23.72
C LYS A 63 -10.38 6.75 -24.96
N LYS A 64 -10.27 8.02 -25.35
CA LYS A 64 -10.93 8.53 -26.56
C LYS A 64 -10.36 7.92 -27.84
N ASP A 65 -9.04 7.88 -27.95
CA ASP A 65 -8.37 7.57 -29.20
C ASP A 65 -8.28 6.05 -29.45
N LEU A 66 -8.20 5.24 -28.39
CA LEU A 66 -7.95 3.80 -28.46
C LEU A 66 -8.96 2.93 -27.68
N ASP A 67 -9.98 3.54 -27.07
CA ASP A 67 -10.91 2.86 -26.13
C ASP A 67 -10.20 2.09 -25.00
N TRP A 68 -8.97 2.49 -24.68
CA TRP A 68 -8.19 1.84 -23.64
C TRP A 68 -8.59 2.37 -22.26
N GLN A 69 -8.78 1.45 -21.33
CA GLN A 69 -9.02 1.77 -19.92
C GLN A 69 -8.37 0.71 -19.00
N PRO A 70 -7.92 1.11 -17.79
CA PRO A 70 -7.41 0.15 -16.81
C PRO A 70 -8.53 -0.84 -16.43
N LYS A 71 -8.19 -2.12 -16.42
CA LYS A 71 -9.15 -3.20 -16.12
C LYS A 71 -9.10 -3.69 -14.68
N ILE A 72 -7.97 -3.44 -13.99
CA ILE A 72 -7.71 -3.92 -12.64
C ILE A 72 -7.63 -2.76 -11.65
N LYS A 73 -8.19 -2.96 -10.47
CA LYS A 73 -8.15 -1.99 -9.36
C LYS A 73 -6.96 -2.25 -8.43
N LEU A 74 -6.66 -1.30 -7.54
CA LEU A 74 -5.55 -1.41 -6.58
C LEU A 74 -5.63 -2.70 -5.75
N GLU A 75 -6.80 -3.02 -5.19
CA GLU A 75 -7.00 -4.23 -4.39
C GLU A 75 -6.66 -5.51 -5.18
N GLU A 76 -7.08 -5.58 -6.45
CA GLU A 76 -6.77 -6.72 -7.33
C GLU A 76 -5.27 -6.81 -7.64
N ILE A 77 -4.61 -5.65 -7.83
CA ILE A 77 -3.15 -5.58 -7.99
C ILE A 77 -2.45 -6.12 -6.74
N CYS A 78 -2.82 -5.65 -5.54
CA CYS A 78 -2.28 -6.14 -4.26
C CYS A 78 -2.48 -7.66 -4.12
N LYS A 79 -3.67 -8.15 -4.46
CA LYS A 79 -4.01 -9.58 -4.42
C LYS A 79 -3.18 -10.40 -5.40
N LEU A 80 -2.95 -9.92 -6.61
CA LEU A 80 -2.08 -10.60 -7.59
C LEU A 80 -0.65 -10.69 -7.09
N MET A 81 -0.11 -9.59 -6.54
CA MET A 81 1.25 -9.52 -6.01
C MET A 81 1.44 -10.47 -4.82
N ILE A 82 0.56 -10.41 -3.82
CA ILE A 82 0.65 -11.27 -2.63
C ILE A 82 0.49 -12.74 -2.99
N ASN A 83 -0.48 -13.09 -3.84
CA ASN A 83 -0.67 -14.49 -4.24
C ASN A 83 0.51 -15.05 -5.02
N TYR A 84 1.22 -14.21 -5.79
CA TYR A 84 2.45 -14.61 -6.44
C TYR A 84 3.52 -14.89 -5.38
N GLU A 85 3.77 -13.95 -4.47
CA GLU A 85 4.79 -14.10 -3.42
C GLU A 85 4.53 -15.31 -2.51
N LEU A 86 3.28 -15.56 -2.12
CA LEU A 86 2.90 -16.74 -1.32
C LEU A 86 3.15 -18.07 -2.04
N LYS A 87 3.11 -18.08 -3.38
CA LYS A 87 3.41 -19.28 -4.17
C LYS A 87 4.91 -19.49 -4.38
N THR A 88 5.69 -18.42 -4.43
CA THR A 88 7.13 -18.48 -4.71
C THR A 88 7.99 -18.57 -3.46
N THR A 89 7.48 -18.08 -2.33
CA THR A 89 8.16 -18.19 -1.04
C THR A 89 8.05 -19.63 -0.51
N LYS A 90 9.20 -20.29 -0.32
CA LYS A 90 9.34 -21.61 0.29
C LYS A 90 9.99 -21.50 1.67
#